data_AF-A0A812ETW4-F1
#
_entry.id   AF-A0A812ETW4-F1
#
_cell.length_a   1.000
_cell.length_b   1.000
_cell.length_c   1.000
_cell.angle_alpha   90.00
_cell.angle_beta   90.00
_cell.angle_gamma   90.00
#
_symmetry.space_group_name_H-M   'P 1'
#
loop_
_entity.id
_entity.type
_entity.pdbx_description
1 polymer ?
#
loop_
_entity_poly.entity_id
_entity_poly.type
_entity_poly.pdbx_seq_one_letter_code
_entity_poly.pdbx_strand_id
1 'polypeptide(L)'
;MAVRTNKKSCFFLVDNSKTPRKVFFKRVMSLSVFNIDLAGHRPKVPSEIKAFYQAPNGTILKRMRTPRRPHRELEFYRLVFEDESTDPILKELKNFLPKYLGTFQIDLFPDEYFIQLGDVTHSFDRPCIADIKIGRHTYHPTATPEKIEYEKLKYPKLPYIGFRIGFRVYRPCSEVYEFHDHKNLLNLENAEILEKGLGSYFNLPEKLRKDAILAILAELKEIRHWFELQRTLSFYATSLLCVYEGNRPCELHHSHVHGSHESNNTVGNKIADVQPCLHSTNNMCVCITGYKYK
;
A
#
# COMPACT_ATOMS: atom_id res chain seq x y z
N MET A 1 -4.24 -15.27 -45.13
CA MET A 1 -4.23 -16.39 -44.17
C MET A 1 -3.49 -15.92 -42.92
N ALA A 2 -4.19 -15.81 -41.79
CA ALA A 2 -3.67 -15.17 -40.58
C ALA A 2 -2.95 -16.20 -39.67
N VAL A 3 -1.75 -15.87 -39.20
CA VAL A 3 -1.24 -16.33 -37.89
C VAL A 3 -0.52 -15.15 -37.23
N ARG A 4 -1.08 -14.72 -36.10
CA ARG A 4 -0.51 -13.76 -35.13
C ARG A 4 0.57 -14.47 -34.32
N THR A 5 1.75 -13.87 -34.19
CA THR A 5 2.55 -14.01 -32.96
C THR A 5 3.10 -12.64 -32.56
N ASN A 6 2.63 -12.13 -31.42
CA ASN A 6 3.09 -10.89 -30.79
C ASN A 6 4.13 -11.27 -29.73
N LYS A 7 5.41 -11.09 -30.04
CA LYS A 7 6.47 -10.88 -29.04
C LYS A 7 7.08 -9.51 -29.33
N LYS A 8 6.78 -8.51 -28.49
CA LYS A 8 7.52 -7.25 -28.48
C LYS A 8 8.54 -7.30 -27.35
N SER A 9 9.73 -7.73 -27.73
CA SER A 9 11.00 -7.50 -27.04
C SER A 9 11.29 -5.99 -27.06
N CYS A 10 11.58 -5.38 -25.92
CA CYS A 10 12.11 -4.01 -25.88
C CYS A 10 13.64 -4.06 -26.00
N PHE A 11 14.16 -3.24 -26.91
CA PHE A 11 15.55 -3.13 -27.33
C PHE A 11 16.46 -2.57 -26.24
N PHE A 12 17.68 -3.11 -26.14
CA PHE A 12 18.82 -2.44 -25.50
C PHE A 12 19.63 -1.71 -26.59
N LEU A 13 19.89 -0.41 -26.40
CA LEU A 13 20.94 0.29 -27.13
C LEU A 13 22.25 0.12 -26.37
N VAL A 14 23.20 -0.58 -26.99
CA VAL A 14 24.61 -0.60 -26.59
C VAL A 14 25.29 0.53 -27.35
N ASP A 15 25.87 1.49 -26.64
CA ASP A 15 26.91 2.36 -27.18
C ASP A 15 28.17 2.24 -26.30
N ASN A 16 29.25 1.82 -26.96
CA ASN A 16 30.58 1.66 -26.41
C ASN A 16 31.41 2.90 -26.77
N SER A 17 31.41 3.91 -25.90
CA SER A 17 32.50 4.90 -25.89
C SER A 17 32.72 5.47 -24.48
N LYS A 18 34.00 5.67 -24.15
CA LYS A 18 34.54 5.96 -22.80
C LYS A 18 34.24 7.40 -22.37
N THR A 19 33.67 7.62 -21.17
CA THR A 19 33.73 8.87 -20.34
C THR A 19 32.93 8.69 -19.03
N PRO A 20 33.09 9.55 -17.98
CA PRO A 20 32.77 9.27 -16.57
C PRO A 20 31.26 9.24 -16.20
N ARG A 21 30.37 8.93 -17.15
CA ARG A 21 28.91 8.79 -16.93
C ARG A 21 28.50 7.49 -16.23
N LYS A 22 29.42 6.53 -16.05
CA LYS A 22 29.10 5.18 -15.53
C LYS A 22 28.70 5.14 -14.04
N VAL A 23 29.08 6.14 -13.23
CA VAL A 23 28.65 6.21 -11.82
C VAL A 23 27.26 6.83 -11.70
N PHE A 24 26.94 7.81 -12.55
CA PHE A 24 25.67 8.54 -12.55
C PHE A 24 24.48 7.66 -13.00
N PHE A 25 24.70 6.79 -14.00
CA PHE A 25 23.68 5.88 -14.50
C PHE A 25 23.31 4.74 -13.52
N LYS A 26 24.23 4.37 -12.61
CA LYS A 26 23.98 3.28 -11.65
C LYS A 26 22.96 3.63 -10.56
N ARG A 27 22.86 4.90 -10.17
CA ARG A 27 21.97 5.33 -9.06
C ARG A 27 20.50 5.39 -9.49
N VAL A 28 20.23 5.85 -10.71
CA VAL A 28 18.87 5.99 -11.27
C VAL A 28 18.27 4.66 -11.74
N MET A 29 19.07 3.74 -12.29
CA MET A 29 18.59 2.42 -12.77
C MET A 29 18.00 1.53 -11.66
N SER A 30 18.20 1.91 -10.39
CA SER A 30 17.74 1.14 -9.25
C SER A 30 16.36 1.57 -8.75
N LEU A 31 15.89 2.76 -9.11
CA LEU A 31 14.55 3.22 -8.76
C LEU A 31 13.53 2.50 -9.63
N SER A 32 12.74 1.62 -9.02
CA SER A 32 11.59 1.05 -9.68
C SER A 32 10.42 2.01 -9.54
N VAL A 33 9.56 2.02 -10.55
CA VAL A 33 8.30 2.74 -10.40
C VAL A 33 7.45 1.97 -9.42
N PHE A 34 6.99 2.65 -8.38
CA PHE A 34 5.94 2.10 -7.53
C PHE A 34 4.64 2.02 -8.34
N ASN A 35 4.41 0.89 -8.99
CA ASN A 35 3.34 0.69 -9.98
C ASN A 35 1.97 0.37 -9.33
N ILE A 36 1.82 0.58 -8.02
CA ILE A 36 0.61 0.27 -7.27
C ILE A 36 -0.17 1.56 -7.08
N ASP A 37 -1.02 1.87 -8.05
CA ASP A 37 -1.90 3.03 -7.99
C ASP A 37 -3.33 2.64 -7.58
N LEU A 38 -3.54 2.52 -6.27
CA LEU A 38 -4.86 2.30 -5.66
C LEU A 38 -5.66 3.60 -5.50
N ALA A 39 -4.98 4.75 -5.61
CA ALA A 39 -5.50 6.09 -5.34
C ALA A 39 -5.85 6.91 -6.60
N GLY A 40 -5.53 6.43 -7.81
CA GLY A 40 -5.84 7.08 -9.09
C GLY A 40 -4.83 8.15 -9.54
N HIS A 41 -3.56 7.99 -9.20
CA HIS A 41 -2.40 8.78 -9.58
C HIS A 41 -1.64 8.33 -10.86
N ARG A 42 -2.22 7.49 -11.72
CA ARG A 42 -1.56 7.07 -12.97
C ARG A 42 -1.16 8.30 -13.81
N PRO A 43 0.09 8.34 -14.33
CA PRO A 43 0.49 9.36 -15.27
C PRO A 43 -0.35 9.25 -16.54
N LYS A 44 -0.77 10.38 -17.10
CA LYS A 44 -1.55 10.38 -18.35
C LYS A 44 -0.66 10.19 -19.58
N VAL A 45 0.65 10.44 -19.44
CA VAL A 45 1.66 10.34 -20.52
C VAL A 45 2.94 9.67 -19.99
N PRO A 46 3.63 8.82 -20.78
CA PRO A 46 4.83 8.09 -20.32
C PRO A 46 6.02 8.95 -19.87
N SER A 47 6.08 10.23 -20.28
CA SER A 47 7.13 11.20 -19.92
C SER A 47 6.86 11.98 -18.63
N GLU A 48 5.74 11.73 -17.96
CA GLU A 48 5.34 12.47 -16.77
C GLU A 48 6.02 11.93 -15.50
N ILE A 49 6.62 12.84 -14.71
CA ILE A 49 7.22 12.52 -13.42
C ILE A 49 6.17 11.90 -12.51
N LYS A 50 6.44 10.67 -12.05
CA LYS A 50 5.49 9.88 -11.27
C LYS A 50 5.35 10.40 -9.85
N ALA A 51 4.21 10.08 -9.23
CA ALA A 51 3.93 10.46 -7.85
C ALA A 51 4.80 9.73 -6.82
N PHE A 52 5.22 8.51 -7.13
CA PHE A 52 6.01 7.64 -6.24
C PHE A 52 7.09 6.89 -7.02
N TYR A 53 8.27 6.81 -6.43
CA TYR A 53 9.35 5.92 -6.85
C TYR A 53 9.74 5.04 -5.67
N GLN A 54 10.01 3.77 -5.92
CA GLN A 54 10.49 2.82 -4.92
C GLN A 54 11.99 2.60 -5.15
N ALA A 55 12.76 2.70 -4.08
CA ALA A 55 14.20 2.53 -4.10
C ALA A 55 14.58 1.15 -3.53
N PRO A 56 15.66 0.51 -4.02
CA PRO A 56 16.03 -0.84 -3.58
C PRO A 56 16.47 -0.90 -2.11
N ASN A 57 16.83 0.25 -1.52
CA ASN A 57 17.21 0.37 -0.12
C ASN A 57 16.00 0.40 0.84
N GLY A 58 14.82 -0.02 0.39
CA GLY A 58 13.61 -0.06 1.19
C GLY A 58 13.03 1.33 1.49
N THR A 59 13.13 2.27 0.55
CA THR A 59 12.52 3.61 0.70
C THR A 59 11.62 3.96 -0.48
N ILE A 60 10.66 4.84 -0.23
CA ILE A 60 9.78 5.43 -1.23
C ILE A 60 10.08 6.93 -1.33
N LEU A 61 10.24 7.41 -2.56
CA LEU A 61 10.30 8.83 -2.89
C LEU A 61 8.91 9.29 -3.32
N LYS A 62 8.27 10.09 -2.47
CA LYS A 62 6.97 10.69 -2.74
C LYS A 62 7.15 12.09 -3.32
N ARG A 63 6.71 12.29 -4.56
CA ARG A 63 6.80 13.58 -5.25
C ARG A 63 5.99 14.65 -4.51
N MET A 64 6.61 15.80 -4.28
CA MET A 64 5.94 16.97 -3.73
C MET A 64 5.20 17.70 -4.86
N ARG A 65 3.88 17.53 -4.96
CA ARG A 65 3.09 18.17 -6.02
C ARG A 65 3.07 19.71 -5.85
N THR A 66 3.83 20.37 -6.72
CA THR A 66 3.90 21.82 -7.05
C THR A 66 4.55 22.76 -6.03
N PRO A 67 5.35 23.74 -6.49
CA PRO A 67 6.06 24.72 -5.64
C PRO A 67 5.16 25.84 -5.06
N ARG A 68 3.85 25.86 -5.37
CA ARG A 68 2.92 26.96 -5.03
C ARG A 68 1.97 26.65 -3.88
N ARG A 69 2.08 25.49 -3.23
CA ARG A 69 1.32 25.17 -2.02
C ARG A 69 2.32 24.87 -0.91
N PRO A 70 2.17 25.43 0.30
CA PRO A 70 2.92 24.96 1.44
C PRO A 70 2.75 23.44 1.50
N HIS A 71 3.88 22.75 1.55
CA HIS A 71 3.91 21.29 1.50
C HIS A 71 3.44 20.78 2.86
N ARG A 72 2.13 20.86 3.12
CA ARG A 72 1.50 20.43 4.36
C ARG A 72 1.93 19.03 4.76
N GLU A 73 2.15 18.16 3.79
CA GLU A 73 2.66 16.83 4.04
C GLU A 73 4.11 16.83 4.58
N LEU A 74 5.01 17.64 3.99
CA LEU A 74 6.36 17.79 4.52
C LEU A 74 6.35 18.44 5.90
N GLU A 75 5.59 19.53 6.08
CA GLU A 75 5.46 20.22 7.36
C GLU A 75 4.91 19.28 8.45
N PHE A 76 3.96 18.41 8.11
CA PHE A 76 3.45 17.38 9.00
C PHE A 76 4.54 16.37 9.38
N TYR A 77 5.30 15.84 8.42
CA TYR A 77 6.39 14.92 8.74
C TYR A 77 7.47 15.59 9.60
N ARG A 78 7.80 16.86 9.35
CA ARG A 78 8.74 17.62 10.20
C ARG A 78 8.19 17.82 11.61
N LEU A 79 6.95 18.27 11.74
CA LEU A 79 6.25 18.41 13.03
C LEU A 79 6.27 17.10 13.82
N VAL A 80 6.08 15.96 13.17
CA VAL A 80 6.06 14.69 13.90
C VAL A 80 7.50 14.23 14.17
N PHE A 81 8.39 14.17 13.19
CA PHE A 81 9.68 13.49 13.29
C PHE A 81 10.87 14.36 13.72
N GLU A 82 10.87 15.65 13.39
CA GLU A 82 11.95 16.60 13.71
C GLU A 82 11.66 17.41 14.99
N ASP A 83 10.45 17.30 15.54
CA ASP A 83 10.09 17.97 16.79
C ASP A 83 10.79 17.29 17.98
N GLU A 84 11.64 18.07 18.65
CA GLU A 84 12.43 17.69 19.84
C GLU A 84 11.62 17.80 21.14
N SER A 85 10.33 18.18 21.08
CA SER A 85 9.49 18.28 22.27
C SER A 85 9.22 16.91 22.89
N THR A 86 8.82 16.93 24.16
CA THR A 86 8.40 15.73 24.87
C THR A 86 6.94 15.35 24.64
N ASP A 87 6.25 15.95 23.65
CA ASP A 87 4.81 15.72 23.44
C ASP A 87 4.51 14.21 23.26
N PRO A 88 3.83 13.57 24.22
CA PRO A 88 3.52 12.15 24.14
C PRO A 88 2.62 11.82 22.96
N ILE A 89 1.74 12.74 22.53
CA ILE A 89 0.83 12.53 21.41
C ILE A 89 1.60 12.40 20.10
N LEU A 90 2.56 13.30 19.85
CA LEU A 90 3.38 13.25 18.64
C LEU A 90 4.36 12.07 18.67
N LYS A 91 4.89 11.72 19.84
CA LYS A 91 5.75 10.53 20.02
C LYS A 91 5.02 9.24 19.68
N GLU A 92 3.78 9.09 20.15
CA GLU A 92 2.98 7.91 19.83
C GLU A 92 2.58 7.89 18.34
N LEU A 93 2.23 9.04 17.77
CA LEU A 93 1.89 9.18 16.35
C LEU A 93 3.02 8.71 15.42
N LYS A 94 4.30 8.88 15.79
CA LYS A 94 5.45 8.37 15.02
C LYS A 94 5.33 6.88 14.70
N ASN A 95 4.74 6.09 15.60
CA ASN A 95 4.60 4.65 15.44
C ASN A 95 3.58 4.25 14.36
N PHE A 96 2.66 5.16 14.01
CA PHE A 96 1.61 4.93 13.01
C PHE A 96 1.94 5.53 11.64
N LEU A 97 3.16 6.02 11.45
CA LEU A 97 3.60 6.69 10.23
C LEU A 97 4.78 5.97 9.57
N PRO A 98 4.91 6.02 8.23
CA PRO A 98 6.14 5.61 7.57
C PRO A 98 7.30 6.45 8.10
N LYS A 99 8.45 5.81 8.36
CA LYS A 99 9.64 6.51 8.84
C LYS A 99 10.02 7.63 7.87
N TYR A 100 10.04 8.86 8.35
CA TYR A 100 10.53 9.99 7.56
C TYR A 100 12.05 10.02 7.55
N LEU A 101 12.63 10.15 6.35
CA LEU A 101 14.07 10.12 6.10
C LEU A 101 14.60 11.43 5.52
N GLY A 102 13.77 12.48 5.49
CA GLY A 102 14.12 13.78 4.95
C GLY A 102 13.55 14.05 3.56
N THR A 103 14.04 15.12 2.95
CA THR A 103 13.76 15.48 1.56
C THR A 103 14.87 15.00 0.65
N PHE A 104 14.51 14.57 -0.56
CA PHE A 104 15.43 14.08 -1.57
C PHE A 104 15.17 14.79 -2.90
N GLN A 105 16.23 15.04 -3.66
CA GLN A 105 16.17 15.62 -5.01
C GLN A 105 16.77 14.61 -5.98
N ILE A 106 16.10 14.39 -7.10
CA ILE A 106 16.59 13.49 -8.15
C ILE A 106 17.30 14.36 -9.18
N ASP A 107 18.56 14.04 -9.50
CA ASP A 107 19.36 14.85 -10.43
C ASP A 107 18.72 15.03 -11.82
N LEU A 108 17.92 14.05 -12.27
CA LEU A 108 17.16 14.13 -13.53
C LEU A 108 16.00 15.12 -13.50
N PHE A 109 15.56 15.50 -12.31
CA PHE A 109 14.44 16.42 -12.06
C PHE A 109 14.89 17.50 -11.06
N PRO A 110 15.80 18.42 -11.47
CA PRO A 110 16.41 19.38 -10.56
C PRO A 110 15.40 20.35 -9.94
N ASP A 111 14.24 20.57 -10.56
CA ASP A 111 13.20 21.44 -10.02
C ASP A 111 12.18 20.71 -9.13
N GLU A 112 12.41 19.41 -8.85
CA GLU A 112 11.46 18.56 -8.13
C GLU A 112 12.04 18.03 -6.83
N TYR A 113 11.26 18.20 -5.77
CA TYR A 113 11.57 17.66 -4.44
C TYR A 113 10.67 16.48 -4.13
N PHE A 114 11.26 15.54 -3.40
CA PHE A 114 10.61 14.32 -2.93
C PHE A 114 10.71 14.25 -1.42
N ILE A 115 9.68 13.70 -0.78
CA ILE A 115 9.75 13.25 0.60
C ILE A 115 10.23 11.81 0.57
N GLN A 116 11.33 11.50 1.27
CA GLN A 116 11.83 10.15 1.40
C GLN A 116 11.23 9.49 2.64
N LEU A 117 10.56 8.36 2.42
CA LEU A 117 9.84 7.59 3.44
C LEU A 117 10.35 6.16 3.47
N GLY A 118 10.28 5.50 4.62
CA GLY A 118 10.46 4.04 4.71
C GLY A 118 9.39 3.32 3.90
N ASP A 119 9.79 2.31 3.12
CA ASP A 119 8.88 1.49 2.36
C ASP A 119 8.28 0.39 3.26
N VAL A 120 7.01 0.57 3.63
CA VAL A 120 6.26 -0.36 4.48
C VAL A 120 6.00 -1.72 3.83
N THR A 121 6.30 -1.87 2.53
CA THR A 121 6.13 -3.13 1.79
C THR A 121 7.44 -3.88 1.59
N HIS A 122 8.58 -3.30 2.00
CA HIS A 122 9.92 -3.82 1.67
C HIS A 122 10.22 -5.20 2.27
N SER A 123 9.68 -5.49 3.45
CA SER A 123 9.90 -6.76 4.16
C SER A 123 8.97 -7.90 3.71
N PHE A 124 8.17 -7.68 2.66
CA PHE A 124 7.16 -8.63 2.19
C PHE A 124 7.54 -9.20 0.83
N ASP A 125 7.36 -10.51 0.66
CA ASP A 125 7.60 -11.21 -0.60
C ASP A 125 6.46 -10.93 -1.59
N ARG A 126 5.21 -11.10 -1.13
CA ARG A 126 4.00 -10.89 -1.90
C ARG A 126 3.03 -9.97 -1.14
N PRO A 127 3.35 -8.66 -1.00
CA PRO A 127 2.53 -7.75 -0.20
C PRO A 127 1.13 -7.56 -0.81
N CYS A 128 0.11 -7.93 -0.04
CA CYS A 128 -1.28 -7.55 -0.21
C CYS A 128 -1.51 -6.20 0.47
N ILE A 129 -1.99 -5.20 -0.27
CA ILE A 129 -1.99 -3.80 0.16
C ILE A 129 -3.39 -3.21 -0.02
N ALA A 130 -3.93 -2.56 1.01
CA ALA A 130 -5.16 -1.78 0.95
C ALA A 130 -4.90 -0.32 1.34
N ASP A 131 -5.32 0.61 0.49
CA ASP A 131 -5.46 2.04 0.80
C ASP A 131 -6.92 2.28 1.24
N ILE A 132 -7.12 2.47 2.54
CA ILE A 132 -8.42 2.71 3.15
C ILE A 132 -8.52 4.18 3.54
N LYS A 133 -9.19 4.99 2.73
CA LYS A 133 -9.45 6.40 3.07
C LYS A 133 -10.56 6.49 4.12
N ILE A 134 -10.23 7.10 5.26
CA ILE A 134 -11.12 7.20 6.42
C ILE A 134 -11.80 8.57 6.47
N GLY A 135 -13.03 8.60 6.96
CA GLY A 135 -13.81 9.80 7.23
C GLY A 135 -15.10 9.86 6.40
N ARG A 136 -16.15 10.43 7.01
CA ARG A 136 -17.46 10.66 6.33
C ARG A 136 -17.40 11.73 5.24
N HIS A 137 -16.33 12.51 5.19
CA HIS A 137 -16.04 13.50 4.16
C HIS A 137 -14.52 13.59 3.93
N THR A 138 -14.14 14.01 2.72
CA THR A 138 -12.73 14.15 2.30
C THR A 138 -12.35 15.60 1.97
N TYR A 139 -13.26 16.54 2.20
CA TYR A 139 -12.97 17.96 2.08
C TYR A 139 -12.53 18.54 3.43
N HIS A 140 -11.72 19.59 3.38
CA HIS A 140 -11.30 20.33 4.57
C HIS A 140 -12.43 21.27 5.01
N PRO A 141 -12.54 21.67 6.30
CA PRO A 141 -13.57 22.60 6.76
C PRO A 141 -13.57 23.94 6.03
N THR A 142 -12.42 24.36 5.50
CA THR A 142 -12.27 25.61 4.72
C THR A 142 -12.29 25.38 3.20
N ALA A 143 -12.79 24.23 2.72
CA ALA A 143 -12.93 23.98 1.29
C ALA A 143 -14.04 24.87 0.69
N THR A 144 -13.89 25.26 -0.57
CA THR A 144 -14.92 26.04 -1.27
C THR A 144 -16.19 25.20 -1.49
N PRO A 145 -17.37 25.81 -1.65
CA PRO A 145 -18.61 25.10 -1.91
C PRO A 145 -18.52 24.14 -3.10
N GLU A 146 -17.89 24.56 -4.19
CA GLU A 146 -17.71 23.75 -5.40
C GLU A 146 -16.83 22.53 -5.12
N LYS A 147 -15.79 22.70 -4.28
CA LYS A 147 -14.92 21.59 -3.90
C LYS A 147 -15.65 20.60 -2.99
N ILE A 148 -16.50 21.08 -2.10
CA ILE A 148 -17.34 20.24 -1.22
C ILE A 148 -18.30 19.42 -2.06
N GLU A 149 -19.03 20.05 -2.99
CA GLU A 149 -19.97 19.38 -3.89
C GLU A 149 -19.27 18.35 -4.77
N TYR A 150 -18.13 18.70 -5.35
CA TYR A 150 -17.31 17.77 -6.13
C TYR A 150 -16.90 16.52 -5.33
N GLU A 151 -16.43 16.67 -4.09
CA GLU A 151 -16.03 15.51 -3.27
C GLU A 151 -17.24 14.66 -2.82
N LYS A 152 -18.41 15.28 -2.60
CA LYS A 152 -19.67 14.57 -2.30
C LYS A 152 -20.13 13.73 -3.48
N LEU A 153 -20.13 14.29 -4.69
CA LEU A 153 -20.51 13.60 -5.92
C LEU A 153 -19.57 12.44 -6.25
N LYS A 154 -18.29 12.56 -5.90
CA LYS A 154 -17.28 11.54 -6.17
C LYS A 154 -17.49 10.24 -5.38
N TYR A 155 -18.03 10.33 -4.16
CA TYR A 155 -18.28 9.17 -3.29
C TYR A 155 -19.59 9.34 -2.48
N PRO A 156 -20.76 9.13 -3.10
CA PRO A 156 -22.05 9.41 -2.47
C PRO A 156 -22.33 8.54 -1.23
N LYS A 157 -21.72 7.34 -1.14
CA LYS A 157 -21.91 6.42 0.00
C LYS A 157 -20.98 6.70 1.19
N LEU A 158 -19.97 7.58 1.03
CA LEU A 158 -18.97 7.86 2.06
C LEU A 158 -19.56 8.42 3.37
N PRO A 159 -20.60 9.28 3.37
CA PRO A 159 -21.21 9.78 4.62
C PRO A 159 -21.81 8.67 5.50
N TYR A 160 -22.24 7.56 4.90
CA TYR A 160 -22.88 6.44 5.59
C TYR A 160 -21.88 5.37 6.02
N ILE A 161 -20.98 4.98 5.10
CA ILE A 161 -19.98 3.92 5.34
C ILE A 161 -18.81 4.44 6.19
N GLY A 162 -18.43 5.71 6.02
CA GLY A 162 -17.33 6.35 6.74
C GLY A 162 -15.93 6.02 6.23
N PHE A 163 -15.81 5.18 5.19
CA PHE A 163 -14.54 4.91 4.52
C PHE A 163 -14.73 4.51 3.05
N ARG A 164 -13.63 4.49 2.30
CA ARG A 164 -13.53 3.85 0.99
C ARG A 164 -12.19 3.11 0.89
N ILE A 165 -12.16 2.02 0.14
CA ILE A 165 -10.97 1.16 0.03
C ILE A 165 -10.62 0.91 -1.43
N GLY A 166 -9.33 0.95 -1.76
CA GLY A 166 -8.78 0.34 -2.96
C GLY A 166 -7.68 -0.62 -2.53
N PHE A 167 -7.53 -1.76 -3.17
CA PHE A 167 -6.58 -2.77 -2.74
C PHE A 167 -5.97 -3.57 -3.89
N ARG A 168 -4.82 -4.16 -3.60
CA ARG A 168 -4.16 -5.19 -4.40
C ARG A 168 -3.96 -6.41 -3.52
N VAL A 169 -4.42 -7.57 -3.98
CA VAL A 169 -4.31 -8.84 -3.24
C VAL A 169 -3.59 -9.86 -4.10
N TYR A 170 -2.63 -10.58 -3.52
CA TYR A 170 -2.00 -11.74 -4.16
C TYR A 170 -2.88 -12.96 -3.94
N ARG A 171 -3.07 -13.75 -5.00
CA ARG A 171 -3.85 -14.99 -5.01
C ARG A 171 -2.93 -16.21 -5.04
N PRO A 172 -2.66 -16.88 -3.91
CA PRO A 172 -1.81 -18.06 -3.85
C PRO A 172 -2.11 -19.14 -4.89
N CYS A 173 -3.39 -19.42 -5.15
CA CYS A 173 -3.78 -20.54 -6.02
C CYS A 173 -3.55 -20.28 -7.51
N SER A 174 -3.53 -19.01 -7.91
CA SER A 174 -3.31 -18.61 -9.30
C SER A 174 -1.99 -17.87 -9.51
N GLU A 175 -1.27 -17.59 -8.43
CA GLU A 175 -0.03 -16.83 -8.37
C GLU A 175 -0.09 -15.44 -9.04
N VAL A 176 -1.29 -14.85 -9.11
CA VAL A 176 -1.51 -13.52 -9.71
C VAL A 176 -1.88 -12.48 -8.66
N TYR A 177 -1.68 -11.21 -9.03
CA TYR A 177 -2.23 -10.08 -8.29
C TYR A 177 -3.55 -9.63 -8.90
N GLU A 178 -4.56 -9.47 -8.04
CA GLU A 178 -5.80 -8.79 -8.37
C GLU A 178 -5.76 -7.35 -7.87
N PHE A 179 -6.34 -6.45 -8.66
CA PHE A 179 -6.37 -5.02 -8.38
C PHE A 179 -7.81 -4.53 -8.37
N HIS A 180 -8.23 -3.99 -7.23
CA HIS A 180 -9.55 -3.42 -7.06
C HIS A 180 -9.39 -1.94 -6.71
N ASP A 181 -9.76 -1.08 -7.65
CA ASP A 181 -9.79 0.34 -7.36
C ASP A 181 -11.00 0.69 -6.46
N HIS A 182 -10.97 1.89 -5.92
CA HIS A 182 -12.05 2.39 -5.08
C HIS A 182 -13.39 2.58 -5.83
N LYS A 183 -13.39 2.57 -7.17
CA LYS A 183 -14.59 2.78 -7.99
C LYS A 183 -15.37 1.49 -8.13
N ASN A 184 -14.67 0.36 -8.22
CA ASN A 184 -15.30 -0.96 -8.25
C ASN A 184 -16.19 -1.21 -7.03
N LEU A 185 -15.84 -0.60 -5.88
CA LEU A 185 -16.63 -0.70 -4.65
C LEU A 185 -17.77 0.33 -4.55
N LEU A 186 -17.79 1.39 -5.38
CA LEU A 186 -18.90 2.36 -5.41
C LEU A 186 -20.22 1.70 -5.83
N ASN A 187 -20.13 0.71 -6.71
CA ASN A 187 -21.27 0.02 -7.30
C ASN A 187 -21.82 -1.10 -6.40
N LEU A 188 -21.14 -1.44 -5.31
CA LEU A 188 -21.57 -2.48 -4.38
C LEU A 188 -22.64 -1.96 -3.43
N GLU A 189 -23.67 -2.76 -3.17
CA GLU A 189 -24.60 -2.48 -2.09
C GLU A 189 -23.90 -2.54 -0.73
N ASN A 190 -24.43 -1.83 0.28
CA ASN A 190 -23.79 -1.73 1.59
C ASN A 190 -23.50 -3.11 2.22
N ALA A 191 -24.39 -4.09 2.00
CA ALA A 191 -24.22 -5.46 2.46
C ALA A 191 -23.05 -6.19 1.78
N GLU A 192 -22.75 -5.86 0.53
CA GLU A 192 -21.72 -6.51 -0.28
C GLU A 192 -20.31 -5.98 -0.01
N ILE A 193 -20.19 -4.80 0.59
CA ILE A 193 -18.89 -4.16 0.89
C ILE A 193 -18.03 -5.03 1.80
N LEU A 194 -18.66 -5.73 2.75
CA LEU A 194 -17.96 -6.61 3.67
C LEU A 194 -17.36 -7.81 2.95
N GLU A 195 -18.13 -8.50 2.10
CA GLU A 195 -17.66 -9.72 1.44
C GLU A 195 -16.84 -9.40 0.19
N LYS A 196 -17.37 -8.62 -0.75
CA LYS A 196 -16.74 -8.31 -2.04
C LYS A 196 -15.65 -7.24 -1.95
N GLY A 197 -15.69 -6.40 -0.92
CA GLY A 197 -14.65 -5.42 -0.63
C GLY A 197 -13.60 -5.97 0.33
N LEU A 198 -13.91 -5.94 1.62
CA LEU A 198 -12.96 -6.35 2.67
C LEU A 198 -12.62 -7.85 2.61
N GLY A 199 -13.61 -8.71 2.39
CA GLY A 199 -13.41 -10.15 2.29
C GLY A 199 -12.50 -10.51 1.12
N SER A 200 -12.69 -9.88 -0.04
CA SER A 200 -11.78 -10.03 -1.19
C SER A 200 -10.36 -9.58 -0.86
N TYR A 201 -10.18 -8.43 -0.21
CA TYR A 201 -8.87 -8.00 0.29
C TYR A 201 -8.25 -9.03 1.23
N PHE A 202 -9.04 -9.67 2.11
CA PHE A 202 -8.61 -10.74 3.01
C PHE A 202 -8.66 -12.15 2.40
N ASN A 203 -8.53 -12.23 1.07
CA ASN A 203 -8.35 -13.45 0.30
C ASN A 203 -9.60 -14.32 0.03
N LEU A 204 -10.81 -13.79 0.12
CA LEU A 204 -11.97 -14.45 -0.51
C LEU A 204 -11.91 -14.32 -2.04
N PRO A 205 -12.37 -15.32 -2.81
CA PRO A 205 -13.11 -16.51 -2.38
C PRO A 205 -12.23 -17.73 -2.06
N GLU A 206 -10.90 -17.58 -2.01
CA GLU A 206 -10.00 -18.68 -1.61
C GLU A 206 -10.17 -18.99 -0.12
N LYS A 207 -9.17 -18.67 0.71
CA LYS A 207 -9.26 -18.84 2.17
C LYS A 207 -9.09 -17.50 2.86
N LEU A 208 -10.08 -17.15 3.68
CA LEU A 208 -10.06 -15.94 4.48
C LEU A 208 -8.83 -15.88 5.40
N ARG A 209 -8.06 -14.81 5.29
CA ARG A 209 -6.87 -14.52 6.11
C ARG A 209 -7.24 -13.99 7.49
N LYS A 210 -7.82 -14.86 8.33
CA LYS A 210 -8.21 -14.54 9.71
C LYS A 210 -7.04 -14.03 10.55
N ASP A 211 -5.85 -14.56 10.32
CA ASP A 211 -4.60 -14.10 10.93
C ASP A 211 -4.31 -12.64 10.60
N ALA A 212 -4.42 -12.26 9.32
CA ALA A 212 -4.23 -10.89 8.87
C ALA A 212 -5.31 -9.95 9.44
N ILE A 213 -6.57 -10.41 9.49
CA ILE A 213 -7.68 -9.65 10.07
C ILE A 213 -7.42 -9.34 11.55
N LEU A 214 -7.04 -10.34 12.34
CA LEU A 214 -6.80 -10.16 13.78
C LEU A 214 -5.64 -9.21 14.04
N ALA A 215 -4.56 -9.32 13.27
CA ALA A 215 -3.40 -8.44 13.41
C ALA A 215 -3.70 -6.99 13.00
N ILE A 216 -4.36 -6.76 11.85
CA ILE A 216 -4.82 -5.41 11.47
C ILE A 216 -5.79 -4.85 12.50
N LEU A 217 -6.70 -5.67 13.04
CA LEU A 217 -7.65 -5.20 14.05
C LEU A 217 -6.97 -4.75 15.34
N ALA A 218 -5.85 -5.39 15.73
CA ALA A 218 -5.05 -4.95 16.87
C ALA A 218 -4.45 -3.56 16.62
N GLU A 219 -3.78 -3.35 15.48
CA GLU A 219 -3.21 -2.05 15.10
C GLU A 219 -4.28 -0.95 14.99
N LEU A 220 -5.45 -1.28 14.43
CA LEU A 220 -6.56 -0.34 14.32
C LEU A 220 -7.12 0.08 15.68
N LYS A 221 -7.04 -0.78 16.71
CA LYS A 221 -7.45 -0.43 18.07
C LYS A 221 -6.49 0.58 18.70
N GLU A 222 -5.19 0.41 18.50
CA GLU A 222 -4.17 1.36 18.98
C GLU A 222 -4.32 2.71 18.27
N ILE A 223 -4.45 2.71 16.95
CA ILE A 223 -4.71 3.93 16.17
C ILE A 223 -5.99 4.62 16.66
N ARG A 224 -7.08 3.86 16.85
CA ARG A 224 -8.34 4.39 17.38
C ARG A 224 -8.14 5.01 18.76
N HIS A 225 -7.43 4.32 19.65
CA HIS A 225 -7.16 4.82 21.00
C HIS A 225 -6.42 6.17 20.96
N TRP A 226 -5.38 6.27 20.13
CA TRP A 226 -4.65 7.52 19.91
C TRP A 226 -5.57 8.65 19.41
N PHE A 227 -6.43 8.36 18.41
CA PHE A 227 -7.42 9.33 17.92
C PHE A 227 -8.45 9.74 19.01
N GLU A 228 -8.82 8.84 19.91
CA GLU A 228 -9.74 9.11 21.03
C GLU A 228 -9.09 9.96 22.12
N LEU A 229 -7.76 9.98 22.25
CA LEU A 229 -7.02 10.78 23.23
C LEU A 229 -6.63 12.17 22.73
N GLN A 230 -6.06 12.26 21.52
CA GLN A 230 -5.56 13.53 20.99
C GLN A 230 -6.69 14.49 20.58
N ARG A 231 -6.49 15.80 20.75
CA ARG A 231 -7.45 16.85 20.33
C ARG A 231 -6.83 17.94 19.47
N THR A 232 -5.54 17.82 19.16
CA THR A 232 -4.73 18.86 18.52
C THR A 232 -4.60 18.67 17.02
N LEU A 233 -4.93 17.49 16.49
CA LEU A 233 -4.75 17.16 15.08
C LEU A 233 -6.06 16.67 14.46
N SER A 234 -6.50 17.34 13.40
CA SER A 234 -7.60 16.87 12.56
C SER A 234 -7.09 16.29 11.24
N PHE A 235 -7.60 15.12 10.83
CA PHE A 235 -7.15 14.44 9.60
C PHE A 235 -8.26 14.42 8.55
N TYR A 236 -8.01 15.03 7.39
CA TYR A 236 -8.95 15.03 6.25
C TYR A 236 -8.32 14.42 5.00
N ALA A 237 -9.11 13.60 4.30
CA ALA A 237 -8.68 12.84 3.12
C ALA A 237 -7.48 11.91 3.36
N THR A 238 -7.30 11.50 4.60
CA THR A 238 -6.22 10.62 5.07
C THR A 238 -6.61 9.16 4.89
N SER A 239 -5.62 8.34 4.55
CA SER A 239 -5.77 6.91 4.32
C SER A 239 -4.96 6.10 5.33
N LEU A 240 -5.50 4.96 5.73
CA LEU A 240 -4.77 3.88 6.37
C LEU A 240 -4.27 2.94 5.27
N LEU A 241 -2.96 2.73 5.20
CA LEU A 241 -2.34 1.77 4.31
C LEU A 241 -2.14 0.46 5.07
N CYS A 242 -2.97 -0.54 4.82
CA CYS A 242 -2.88 -1.85 5.45
C CYS A 242 -2.12 -2.82 4.55
N VAL A 243 -1.09 -3.48 5.08
CA VAL A 243 -0.25 -4.43 4.34
C VAL A 243 -0.23 -5.76 5.07
N TYR A 244 -0.30 -6.87 4.33
CA TYR A 244 -0.06 -8.21 4.85
C TYR A 244 0.67 -9.10 3.84
N GLU A 245 1.33 -10.15 4.33
CA GLU A 245 2.04 -11.12 3.47
C GLU A 245 1.06 -12.08 2.79
N GLY A 246 1.04 -12.08 1.46
CA GLY A 246 0.24 -12.99 0.63
C GLY A 246 0.92 -14.31 0.29
N ASN A 247 2.25 -14.42 0.41
CA ASN A 247 3.04 -15.59 0.05
C ASN A 247 2.74 -16.76 1.00
N ARG A 248 1.79 -17.61 0.60
CA ARG A 248 1.39 -18.80 1.33
C ARG A 248 1.03 -19.91 0.35
N PRO A 249 1.02 -21.19 0.78
CA PRO A 249 0.51 -22.28 -0.04
C PRO A 249 -0.95 -22.04 -0.45
N CYS A 250 -1.33 -22.49 -1.64
CA CYS A 250 -2.73 -22.56 -2.04
C CYS A 250 -3.47 -23.58 -1.17
N GLU A 251 -4.55 -23.15 -0.52
CA GLU A 251 -5.30 -24.00 0.41
C GLU A 251 -6.64 -24.52 -0.15
N LEU A 252 -6.94 -24.26 -1.42
CA LEU A 252 -8.15 -24.79 -2.09
C LEU A 252 -8.08 -26.30 -2.40
N HIS A 253 -6.91 -26.93 -2.27
CA HIS A 253 -6.69 -28.32 -2.69
C HIS A 253 -6.98 -29.40 -1.62
N HIS A 254 -7.39 -29.05 -0.39
CA HIS A 254 -7.54 -30.03 0.69
C HIS A 254 -8.93 -30.65 0.89
N SER A 255 -9.93 -30.32 0.07
CA SER A 255 -11.30 -30.79 0.29
C SER A 255 -11.71 -32.06 -0.48
N HIS A 256 -10.80 -32.78 -1.17
CA HIS A 256 -11.18 -33.95 -2.00
C HIS A 256 -10.27 -35.19 -1.88
N VAL A 257 -9.68 -35.50 -0.72
CA VAL A 257 -9.17 -36.87 -0.47
C VAL A 257 -9.39 -37.26 0.99
N HIS A 258 -10.58 -37.75 1.33
CA HIS A 258 -10.76 -38.79 2.34
C HIS A 258 -12.11 -39.48 2.15
N GLY A 259 -12.10 -40.51 1.32
CA GLY A 259 -13.11 -41.55 1.24
C GLY A 259 -12.40 -42.91 1.19
N SER A 260 -12.23 -43.51 2.37
CA SER A 260 -12.10 -44.95 2.66
C SER A 260 -11.25 -45.83 1.72
N HIS A 261 -10.09 -46.28 2.23
CA HIS A 261 -9.77 -47.71 2.32
C HIS A 261 -8.67 -47.92 3.37
N GLU A 262 -9.03 -48.58 4.47
CA GLU A 262 -8.08 -49.22 5.39
C GLU A 262 -7.57 -50.52 4.76
N SER A 263 -6.26 -50.70 4.72
CA SER A 263 -5.60 -51.97 5.08
C SER A 263 -4.09 -51.76 5.24
N ASN A 264 -3.58 -52.38 6.29
CA ASN A 264 -2.24 -52.24 6.83
C ASN A 264 -1.12 -52.63 5.86
N ASN A 265 -0.03 -51.85 5.83
CA ASN A 265 1.31 -52.43 5.88
C ASN A 265 2.38 -51.41 6.28
N THR A 266 3.13 -51.79 7.29
CA THR A 266 4.35 -51.19 7.81
C THR A 266 5.46 -51.23 6.74
N VAL A 267 6.20 -50.14 6.57
CA VAL A 267 7.68 -50.04 6.41
C VAL A 267 8.01 -48.60 6.02
N GLY A 268 8.99 -48.05 6.73
CA GLY A 268 9.18 -46.61 6.90
C GLY A 268 9.52 -45.81 5.65
N ASN A 269 9.15 -44.53 5.72
CA ASN A 269 9.87 -43.47 5.03
C ASN A 269 9.89 -42.23 5.90
N LYS A 270 11.08 -41.63 5.93
CA LYS A 270 11.49 -40.50 6.75
C LYS A 270 10.50 -39.35 6.65
N ILE A 271 9.82 -39.04 7.76
CA ILE A 271 9.21 -37.74 7.96
C ILE A 271 10.38 -36.77 8.10
N ALA A 272 10.72 -36.08 7.02
CA ALA A 272 11.59 -34.93 7.08
C ALA A 272 10.85 -33.86 7.88
N ASP A 273 11.51 -33.37 8.92
CA ASP A 273 11.09 -32.27 9.78
C ASP A 273 10.42 -31.15 8.98
N VAL A 274 9.10 -31.02 9.09
CA VAL A 274 8.45 -29.74 8.86
C VAL A 274 8.77 -28.90 10.08
N GLN A 275 9.93 -28.24 10.03
CA GLN A 275 10.22 -27.18 10.99
C GLN A 275 9.11 -26.12 10.88
N PRO A 276 8.44 -25.75 11.98
CA PRO A 276 7.55 -24.61 11.97
C PRO A 276 8.42 -23.38 11.71
N CYS A 277 8.11 -22.62 10.66
CA CYS A 277 8.77 -21.35 10.37
C CYS A 277 8.62 -20.44 11.59
N LEU A 278 9.65 -20.44 12.42
CA LEU A 278 9.78 -19.68 13.65
C LEU A 278 10.18 -18.25 13.29
N HIS A 279 9.37 -17.30 13.76
CA HIS A 279 9.69 -15.88 13.98
C HIS A 279 9.76 -14.95 12.75
N SER A 280 8.59 -14.42 12.34
CA SER A 280 8.47 -12.97 12.14
C SER A 280 7.26 -12.47 12.94
N THR A 281 7.53 -11.85 14.08
CA THR A 281 6.51 -11.04 14.75
C THR A 281 6.25 -9.82 13.86
N ASN A 282 5.05 -9.81 13.28
CA ASN A 282 4.37 -8.72 12.59
C ASN A 282 4.65 -8.57 11.08
N ASN A 283 4.29 -9.60 10.29
CA ASN A 283 4.08 -9.51 8.83
C ASN A 283 2.87 -8.64 8.46
N MET A 284 2.73 -7.48 9.07
CA MET A 284 1.59 -6.57 8.91
C MET A 284 2.04 -5.14 9.18
N CYS A 285 1.50 -4.17 8.43
CA CYS A 285 1.76 -2.75 8.69
C CYS A 285 0.49 -1.94 8.43
N VAL A 286 0.15 -1.01 9.32
CA VAL A 286 -0.88 0.00 9.10
C VAL A 286 -0.24 1.39 9.23
N CYS A 287 -0.35 2.21 8.19
CA CYS A 287 0.22 3.57 8.22
C CYS A 287 -0.77 4.65 7.80
N ILE A 288 -0.75 5.77 8.53
CA ILE A 288 -1.54 6.97 8.21
C ILE A 288 -0.85 7.73 7.07
N THR A 289 -1.57 8.02 5.99
CA THR A 289 -1.05 8.69 4.78
C THR A 289 -1.99 9.79 4.26
N GLY A 290 -1.43 10.95 3.92
CA GLY A 290 -2.16 12.07 3.30
C GLY A 290 -2.74 13.07 4.31
N TYR A 291 -2.46 14.36 4.12
CA TYR A 291 -2.67 15.36 5.16
C TYR A 291 -3.34 16.61 4.62
N LYS A 292 -4.49 16.94 5.21
CA LYS A 292 -4.80 18.32 5.57
C LYS A 292 -5.01 18.29 7.07
N TYR A 293 -4.12 18.94 7.80
CA TYR A 293 -4.22 19.05 9.25
C TYR A 293 -4.51 20.49 9.66
N LYS A 294 -5.21 20.61 10.79
CA LYS A 294 -5.35 21.78 11.63
C LYS A 294 -5.19 21.31 13.06
#